data_AF-A0A971JQ69-F1
#
_entry.id   AF-A0A971JQ69-F1
#
_cell.length_a   1.000
_cell.length_b   1.000
_cell.length_c   1.000
_cell.angle_alpha   90.00
_cell.angle_beta   90.00
_cell.angle_gamma   90.00
#
_symmetry.space_group_name_H-M   'P 1'
#
loop_
_entity.id
_entity.type
_entity.pdbx_description
1 polymer ?
#
loop_
_entity_poly.entity_id
_entity_poly.type
_entity_poly.pdbx_seq_one_letter_code
_entity_poly.pdbx_strand_id
1 'polypeptide(L)'
;HHCEDDERKKLFFRRYALSIAGVHHWDDETLLIDLDCCYLASHQSDEGRVWYYDRNTLAMLAESRINRPQLNQPQQPFITARDAMLRQTVNNIVQLPLDDVNLLYANDFMQRVITDAQSKT
;
A
#
# COMPACT_ATOMS: atom_id res chain seq x y z
N HIS A 1 19.24 3.73 2.30
CA HIS A 1 18.57 4.94 2.77
C HIS A 1 17.04 4.94 2.73
N HIS A 2 16.35 4.46 1.69
CA HIS A 2 14.88 4.57 1.57
C HIS A 2 14.06 4.00 2.78
N CYS A 3 14.58 2.96 3.43
CA CYS A 3 13.90 2.31 4.56
C CYS A 3 14.68 2.40 5.87
N GLU A 4 15.88 2.99 5.93
CA GLU A 4 16.77 2.80 7.08
C GLU A 4 16.28 3.45 8.38
N ASP A 5 15.42 4.47 8.30
CA ASP A 5 15.02 5.26 9.48
C ASP A 5 13.55 5.08 9.93
N ASP A 6 12.70 4.35 9.19
CA ASP A 6 11.30 4.13 9.57
C ASP A 6 11.06 2.70 10.06
N GLU A 7 11.33 2.47 11.34
CA GLU A 7 11.14 1.17 12.01
C GLU A 7 9.68 0.66 11.94
N ARG A 8 8.70 1.56 11.85
CA ARG A 8 7.28 1.18 11.76
C ARG A 8 6.96 0.56 10.40
N LYS A 9 7.42 1.18 9.31
CA LYS A 9 7.30 0.60 7.96
C LYS A 9 8.02 -0.74 7.88
N LYS A 10 9.25 -0.86 8.42
CA LYS A 10 9.98 -2.13 8.45
C LYS A 10 9.19 -3.22 9.15
N LEU A 11 8.67 -2.93 10.35
CA LEU A 11 7.88 -3.89 11.12
C LEU A 11 6.61 -4.31 10.38
N PHE A 12 5.93 -3.35 9.76
CA PHE A 12 4.75 -3.62 8.93
C PHE A 12 5.07 -4.55 7.77
N PHE A 13 6.10 -4.24 6.96
CA PHE A 13 6.48 -5.08 5.81
C PHE A 13 6.99 -6.46 6.24
N ARG A 14 7.69 -6.58 7.36
CA ARG A 14 8.12 -7.89 7.90
C ARG A 14 6.95 -8.85 8.11
N ARG A 15 5.78 -8.34 8.50
CA ARG A 15 4.57 -9.16 8.69
C ARG A 15 4.07 -9.80 7.39
N TYR A 16 4.33 -9.15 6.25
CA TYR A 16 3.89 -9.59 4.93
C TYR A 16 5.04 -10.11 4.06
N ALA A 17 6.23 -10.30 4.63
CA ALA A 17 7.45 -10.62 3.87
C ALA A 17 7.31 -11.88 3.00
N LEU A 18 6.56 -12.88 3.47
CA LEU A 18 6.31 -14.13 2.71
C LEU A 18 5.32 -13.95 1.55
N SER A 19 4.56 -12.86 1.54
CA SER A 19 3.64 -12.49 0.48
C SER A 19 4.27 -11.53 -0.54
N ILE A 20 5.50 -11.06 -0.31
CA ILE A 20 6.19 -10.14 -1.24
C ILE A 20 6.71 -10.93 -2.44
N ALA A 21 6.11 -10.67 -3.60
CA ALA A 21 6.54 -11.21 -4.88
C ALA A 21 7.69 -10.39 -5.49
N GLY A 22 7.75 -9.09 -5.20
CA GLY A 22 8.77 -8.20 -5.76
C GLY A 22 8.79 -6.82 -5.11
N VAL A 23 9.91 -6.11 -5.31
CA VAL A 23 10.08 -4.71 -4.92
C VAL A 23 10.64 -3.95 -6.10
N HIS A 24 9.98 -2.85 -6.46
CA HIS A 24 10.29 -2.03 -7.62
C HIS A 24 10.38 -0.55 -7.22
N HIS A 25 11.08 0.23 -8.03
CA HIS A 25 11.03 1.69 -7.92
C HIS A 25 9.92 2.22 -8.80
N TRP A 26 8.98 2.95 -8.21
CA TRP A 26 7.97 3.67 -8.98
C TRP A 26 8.56 4.98 -9.54
N ASP A 27 9.30 5.67 -8.68
CA ASP A 27 10.14 6.83 -8.95
C ASP A 27 11.37 6.79 -8.02
N ASP A 28 12.16 7.86 -7.99
CA ASP A 28 13.38 7.94 -7.17
C ASP A 28 13.09 7.89 -5.66
N GLU A 29 11.87 8.20 -5.25
CA GLU A 29 11.46 8.42 -3.86
C GLU A 29 10.42 7.43 -3.35
N THR A 30 9.96 6.50 -4.19
CA THR A 30 8.87 5.58 -3.88
C THR A 30 9.23 4.15 -4.24
N LEU A 31 9.26 3.30 -3.22
CA LEU A 31 9.27 1.85 -3.39
C LEU A 31 7.84 1.33 -3.58
N LEU A 32 7.68 0.47 -4.56
CA LEU A 32 6.46 -0.27 -4.84
C LEU A 32 6.70 -1.74 -4.52
N ILE A 33 5.93 -2.27 -3.58
CA ILE A 33 6.01 -3.65 -3.09
C ILE A 33 4.84 -4.43 -3.68
N ASP A 34 5.15 -5.46 -4.47
CA ASP A 34 4.18 -6.35 -5.10
C ASP A 34 3.84 -7.50 -4.13
N LEU A 35 2.54 -7.69 -3.86
CA LEU A 35 2.01 -8.77 -3.04
C LEU A 35 1.16 -9.78 -3.85
N ASP A 36 1.39 -9.87 -5.17
CA ASP A 36 0.65 -10.63 -6.20
C ASP A 36 -0.80 -10.18 -6.44
N CYS A 37 -1.54 -9.91 -5.37
CA CYS A 37 -2.94 -9.51 -5.38
C CYS A 37 -3.15 -8.00 -5.28
N CYS A 38 -2.13 -7.26 -4.87
CA CYS A 38 -2.18 -5.81 -4.69
C CYS A 38 -0.75 -5.23 -4.62
N TYR A 39 -0.68 -3.90 -4.51
CA TYR A 39 0.58 -3.18 -4.36
C TYR A 39 0.56 -2.31 -3.11
N LEU A 40 1.70 -2.22 -2.44
CA LEU A 40 1.98 -1.24 -1.41
C LEU A 40 3.01 -0.24 -1.89
N ALA A 41 2.76 1.06 -1.75
CA ALA A 41 3.71 2.11 -2.04
C ALA A 41 4.25 2.71 -0.75
N SER A 42 5.58 2.79 -0.66
CA SER A 42 6.32 3.37 0.45
C SER A 42 7.16 4.53 -0.07
N HIS A 43 6.74 5.75 0.24
CA HIS A 43 7.47 6.96 -0.11
C HIS A 43 8.41 7.36 1.03
N GLN A 44 9.61 7.88 0.70
CA GLN A 44 10.64 8.18 1.69
C GLN A 44 10.22 9.27 2.68
N SER A 45 9.51 10.30 2.20
CA SER A 45 9.03 11.43 3.02
C SER A 45 7.78 11.13 3.86
N ASP A 46 7.09 10.02 3.61
CA ASP A 46 5.81 9.69 4.25
C ASP A 46 6.04 8.87 5.54
N GLU A 47 6.58 9.48 6.58
CA GLU A 47 6.86 8.78 7.84
C GLU A 47 5.61 8.09 8.43
N GLY A 48 5.76 6.84 8.83
CA GLY A 48 4.70 6.07 9.47
C GLY A 48 3.46 5.87 8.58
N ARG A 49 3.60 5.92 7.26
CA ARG A 49 2.48 5.74 6.33
C ARG A 49 2.88 4.89 5.13
N VAL A 50 1.97 4.01 4.73
CA VAL A 50 2.05 3.23 3.49
C VAL A 50 0.76 3.43 2.71
N TRP A 51 0.82 3.30 1.40
CA TRP A 51 -0.33 3.42 0.53
C TRP A 51 -0.64 2.07 -0.12
N TYR A 52 -1.87 1.62 -0.02
CA TYR A 52 -2.38 0.46 -0.73
C TYR A 52 -2.97 0.87 -2.07
N TYR A 53 -2.71 0.04 -3.07
CA TYR A 53 -3.28 0.12 -4.41
C TYR A 53 -3.77 -1.25 -4.84
N ASP A 54 -5.02 -1.35 -5.29
CA ASP A 54 -5.42 -2.53 -6.06
C ASP A 54 -4.71 -2.57 -7.44
N ARG A 55 -4.63 -3.76 -8.04
CA ARG A 55 -3.87 -3.94 -9.29
C ARG A 55 -4.41 -3.11 -10.45
N ASN A 56 -5.73 -2.98 -10.55
CA ASN A 56 -6.36 -2.25 -11.65
C ASN A 56 -6.03 -0.76 -11.58
N THR A 57 -6.11 -0.20 -10.38
CA THR A 57 -5.80 1.20 -10.10
C THR A 57 -4.34 1.49 -10.41
N LEU A 58 -3.41 0.66 -9.94
CA LEU A 58 -2.01 0.87 -10.24
C LEU A 58 -1.71 0.73 -11.75
N ALA A 59 -2.31 -0.25 -12.43
CA ALA A 59 -2.13 -0.43 -13.86
C ALA A 59 -2.56 0.82 -14.66
N MET A 60 -3.72 1.38 -14.32
CA MET A 60 -4.19 2.63 -14.94
C MET A 60 -3.25 3.81 -14.68
N LEU A 61 -2.69 3.93 -13.48
CA LEU A 61 -1.72 4.98 -13.15
C LEU A 61 -0.40 4.79 -13.91
N ALA A 62 0.01 3.53 -14.14
CA ALA A 62 1.26 3.18 -14.81
C ALA A 62 1.24 3.42 -16.33
N GLU A 63 0.06 3.39 -16.96
CA GLU A 63 -0.12 3.66 -18.39
C GLU A 63 0.23 5.11 -18.76
N SER A 64 0.11 6.06 -17.82
CA SER A 64 0.48 7.46 -18.01
C SER A 64 2.00 7.67 -17.99
N ARG A 65 2.68 7.31 -19.09
CA ARG A 65 4.15 7.37 -19.20
C ARG A 65 4.74 8.79 -19.20
N ILE A 66 3.98 9.78 -19.68
CA ILE A 66 4.48 11.16 -19.87
C ILE A 66 4.36 11.97 -18.58
N ASN A 67 3.48 11.58 -17.66
CA ASN A 67 3.30 12.19 -16.34
C ASN A 67 2.87 11.11 -15.37
N ARG A 68 3.82 10.26 -14.97
CA ARG A 68 3.56 9.22 -13.97
C ARG A 68 3.24 9.92 -12.64
N PRO A 69 2.06 9.70 -12.04
CA PRO A 69 1.67 10.41 -10.83
C PRO A 69 2.46 9.92 -9.61
N GLN A 70 2.66 10.81 -8.63
CA GLN A 70 3.22 10.43 -7.33
C GLN A 70 2.24 9.56 -6.55
N LEU A 71 2.71 8.44 -6.01
CA LEU A 71 1.84 7.49 -5.28
C LEU A 71 1.59 7.87 -3.83
N ASN A 72 2.34 8.81 -3.25
CA ASN A 72 2.04 9.34 -1.91
C ASN A 72 1.08 10.54 -1.94
N GLN A 73 0.77 11.06 -3.12
CA GLN A 73 -0.17 12.16 -3.32
C GLN A 73 -1.21 11.81 -4.38
N PRO A 74 -2.03 10.76 -4.13
CA PRO A 74 -3.02 10.34 -5.10
C PRO A 74 -4.04 11.45 -5.39
N GLN A 75 -4.23 11.77 -6.66
CA GLN A 75 -5.25 12.74 -7.10
C GLN A 75 -6.67 12.18 -7.06
N GLN A 76 -6.79 10.85 -7.07
CA GLN A 76 -8.07 10.16 -6.96
C GLN A 76 -8.52 10.11 -5.49
N PRO A 77 -9.84 10.03 -5.23
CA PRO A 77 -10.33 9.83 -3.86
C PRO A 77 -9.73 8.58 -3.24
N PHE A 78 -9.15 8.73 -2.05
CA PHE A 78 -8.68 7.63 -1.21
C PHE A 78 -9.46 7.63 0.10
N ILE A 79 -9.40 6.50 0.80
CA ILE A 79 -9.94 6.36 2.15
C ILE A 79 -8.86 5.82 3.08
N THR A 80 -9.06 5.92 4.38
CA THR A 80 -8.16 5.28 5.36
C THR A 80 -8.46 3.79 5.50
N ALA A 81 -7.50 3.00 5.98
CA ALA A 81 -7.73 1.59 6.33
C ALA A 81 -8.94 1.41 7.26
N ARG A 82 -9.09 2.31 8.24
CA ARG A 82 -10.23 2.33 9.16
C ARG A 82 -11.56 2.48 8.42
N ASP A 83 -11.67 3.47 7.53
CA ASP A 83 -12.88 3.69 6.75
C ASP A 83 -13.16 2.53 5.79
N ALA A 84 -12.11 1.96 5.19
CA ALA A 84 -12.22 0.81 4.31
C ALA A 84 -12.81 -0.40 5.03
N MET A 85 -12.34 -0.65 6.26
CA MET A 85 -12.87 -1.72 7.12
C MET A 85 -14.32 -1.45 7.53
N LEU A 86 -14.66 -0.22 7.94
CA LEU A 86 -16.03 0.14 8.30
C LEU A 86 -17.02 0.01 7.12
N ARG A 87 -16.57 0.35 5.90
CA ARG A 87 -17.37 0.28 4.67
C ARG A 87 -17.29 -1.09 3.98
N GLN A 88 -16.51 -2.02 4.53
CA GLN A 88 -16.25 -3.34 3.95
C GLN A 88 -15.79 -3.30 2.48
N THR A 89 -14.91 -2.34 2.13
CA THR A 89 -14.32 -2.20 0.78
C THR A 89 -12.81 -2.42 0.77
N VAL A 90 -12.26 -2.91 -0.35
CA VAL A 90 -10.82 -3.17 -0.56
C VAL A 90 -10.31 -2.66 -1.92
N ASN A 91 -11.05 -1.75 -2.54
CA ASN A 91 -10.76 -1.27 -3.90
C ASN A 91 -10.13 0.13 -3.88
N ASN A 92 -9.56 0.49 -5.03
CA ASN A 92 -8.92 1.76 -5.34
C ASN A 92 -7.63 1.99 -4.53
N ILE A 93 -7.58 3.13 -3.85
CA ILE A 93 -6.42 3.62 -3.10
C ILE A 93 -6.81 3.71 -1.64
N VAL A 94 -6.03 3.08 -0.77
CA VAL A 94 -6.27 3.10 0.68
C VAL A 94 -5.01 3.59 1.39
N GLN A 95 -5.14 4.63 2.19
CA GLN A 95 -4.08 5.10 3.06
C GLN A 95 -3.98 4.17 4.27
N LEU A 96 -2.76 3.73 4.58
CA LEU A 96 -2.44 2.88 5.73
C LEU A 96 -1.54 3.67 6.71
N PRO A 97 -2.11 4.49 7.61
CA PRO A 97 -1.33 5.07 8.70
C PRO A 97 -0.87 3.98 9.66
N LEU A 98 0.40 4.04 10.06
CA LEU A 98 1.08 3.05 10.90
C LEU A 98 1.38 3.60 12.31
N ASP A 99 0.70 4.68 12.72
CA ASP A 99 0.71 5.13 14.10
C ASP A 99 0.02 4.10 15.01
N ASP A 100 0.24 4.23 16.33
CA ASP A 100 -0.17 3.22 17.31
C ASP A 100 -1.70 2.98 17.33
N VAL A 101 -2.50 3.94 16.88
CA VAL A 101 -3.98 3.83 16.82
C VAL A 101 -4.42 3.15 15.53
N ASN A 102 -3.81 3.51 14.40
CA ASN A 102 -4.24 3.07 13.08
C ASN A 102 -3.55 1.79 12.59
N LEU A 103 -2.45 1.38 13.23
CA LEU A 103 -1.70 0.17 12.86
C LEU A 103 -2.57 -1.09 12.87
N LEU A 104 -3.50 -1.21 13.83
CA LEU A 104 -4.41 -2.36 13.88
C LEU A 104 -5.31 -2.40 12.63
N TYR A 105 -5.92 -1.26 12.28
CA TYR A 105 -6.76 -1.15 11.09
C TYR A 105 -5.99 -1.42 9.79
N ALA A 106 -4.75 -0.92 9.68
CA ALA A 106 -3.89 -1.20 8.54
C ALA A 106 -3.60 -2.71 8.40
N ASN A 107 -3.35 -3.39 9.52
CA ASN A 107 -3.11 -4.83 9.53
C ASN A 107 -4.37 -5.63 9.15
N ASP A 108 -5.51 -5.32 9.79
CA ASP A 108 -6.78 -6.02 9.55
C ASP A 108 -7.23 -5.85 8.10
N PHE A 109 -7.06 -4.65 7.54
CA PHE A 109 -7.32 -4.36 6.14
C PHE A 109 -6.48 -5.25 5.21
N MET A 110 -5.16 -5.29 5.41
CA MET A 110 -4.27 -6.10 4.57
C MET A 110 -4.51 -7.60 4.71
N GLN A 111 -4.81 -8.09 5.92
CA GLN A 111 -5.18 -9.49 6.13
C GLN A 111 -6.45 -9.85 5.35
N ARG A 112 -7.46 -8.97 5.36
CA ARG A 112 -8.66 -9.15 4.55
C ARG A 112 -8.36 -9.18 3.06
N VAL A 113 -7.57 -8.23 2.54
CA VAL A 113 -7.16 -8.20 1.13
C VAL A 113 -6.57 -9.55 0.70
N ILE A 114 -5.60 -10.06 1.48
CA ILE A 114 -4.91 -11.32 1.17
C ILE A 114 -5.86 -12.52 1.27
N THR A 115 -6.70 -12.57 2.31
CA THR A 115 -7.67 -13.66 2.51
C THR A 115 -8.72 -13.69 1.39
N ASP A 116 -9.25 -12.52 1.01
CA ASP A 116 -10.23 -12.37 -0.06
C ASP A 116 -9.63 -12.76 -1.43
N ALA A 117 -8.34 -12.50 -1.64
CA ALA A 117 -7.62 -12.92 -2.85
C ALA A 117 -7.45 -14.44 -2.90
N GLN A 118 -7.03 -15.06 -1.79
CA GLN A 118 -6.85 -16.52 -1.69
C GLN A 118 -8.16 -17.28 -1.90
N SER A 119 -9.29 -16.73 -1.44
CA SER A 119 -10.60 -17.36 -1.57
C SER A 119 -11.16 -17.34 -3.01
N LYS A 120 -10.54 -16.57 -3.92
CA LYS A 120 -10.96 -16.45 -5.33
C LYS A 120 -10.12 -17.30 -6.29
N THR A 121 -9.06 -17.92 -5.78
CA THR A 121 -8.18 -18.88 -6.48
C THR A 121 -8.63 -20.31 -6.26
#